data_AF-A0A7C2BZX1-F1
#
_entry.id   AF-A0A7C2BZX1-F1
#
_cell.length_a   1.000
_cell.length_b   1.000
_cell.length_c   1.000
_cell.angle_alpha   90.00
_cell.angle_beta   90.00
_cell.angle_gamma   90.00
#
_symmetry.space_group_name_H-M   'P 1'
#
loop_
_entity.id
_entity.type
_entity.pdbx_description
1 polymer ?
#
loop_
_entity_poly.entity_id
_entity_poly.type
_entity_poly.pdbx_seq_one_letter_code
_entity_poly.pdbx_strand_id
1 'polypeptide(L)'
;MREVKEFPAWRASGFLGLLLLLLALFWLLFAGTGLFRDRELFYLWHLGPALLACLLLSAGLFTVQPNEAVALVFLGRYVGSVREEGFH
;
A
#
# COMPACT_ATOMS: atom_id res chain seq x y z
N MET A 1 -3.66 17.26 -28.56
CA MET A 1 -3.51 16.30 -27.46
C MET A 1 -2.02 16.20 -27.15
N ARG A 2 -1.59 16.27 -25.89
CA ARG A 2 -0.18 16.04 -25.54
C ARG A 2 0.07 14.53 -25.59
N GLU A 3 1.07 14.10 -26.35
CA GLU A 3 1.47 12.70 -26.42
C GLU A 3 2.21 12.34 -25.13
N VAL A 4 1.62 11.45 -24.32
CA VAL A 4 2.25 10.94 -23.10
C VAL A 4 2.94 9.64 -23.47
N LYS A 5 4.27 9.62 -23.44
CA LYS A 5 5.05 8.39 -23.63
C LYS A 5 4.87 7.49 -22.41
N GLU A 6 4.51 6.25 -22.68
CA GLU A 6 4.46 5.20 -21.66
C GLU A 6 5.89 4.82 -21.21
N PHE A 7 6.06 4.60 -19.91
CA PHE A 7 7.28 4.07 -19.32
C PHE A 7 6.90 3.16 -18.15
N PRO A 8 7.71 2.13 -17.85
CA PRO A 8 7.40 1.17 -16.80
C PRO A 8 7.43 1.84 -15.42
N ALA A 9 6.43 1.56 -14.60
CA ALA A 9 6.40 1.97 -13.20
C ALA A 9 7.20 1.01 -12.31
N TRP A 10 7.65 1.52 -11.15
CA TRP A 10 8.18 0.67 -10.10
C TRP A 10 7.05 -0.15 -9.47
N ARG A 11 7.36 -1.39 -9.11
CA ARG A 11 6.41 -2.37 -8.58
C ARG A 11 7.14 -3.36 -7.69
N ALA A 12 6.39 -3.96 -6.77
CA ALA A 12 6.84 -5.03 -5.91
C ALA A 12 5.86 -6.21 -6.03
N SER A 13 6.20 -7.34 -5.41
CA SER A 13 5.26 -8.46 -5.32
C SER A 13 4.10 -8.09 -4.40
N GLY A 14 2.86 -8.25 -4.88
CA GLY A 14 1.66 -8.03 -4.08
C GLY A 14 1.58 -8.97 -2.88
N PHE A 15 2.18 -10.17 -2.95
CA PHE A 15 2.28 -11.06 -1.79
C PHE A 15 3.18 -10.48 -0.70
N LEU A 16 4.28 -9.81 -1.07
CA LEU A 16 5.11 -9.08 -0.11
C LEU A 16 4.35 -7.90 0.47
N GLY A 17 3.63 -7.13 -0.36
CA GLY A 17 2.77 -6.04 0.08
C GLY A 17 1.69 -6.51 1.05
N LEU A 18 1.03 -7.64 0.76
CA LEU A 18 0.03 -8.26 1.60
C LEU A 18 0.61 -8.76 2.93
N LEU A 19 1.78 -9.39 2.92
CA LEU A 19 2.47 -9.80 4.14
C LEU A 19 2.77 -8.58 5.03
N LEU A 20 3.31 -7.51 4.45
CA LEU A 20 3.57 -6.27 5.17
C LEU A 20 2.28 -5.63 5.70
N LEU A 21 1.18 -5.71 4.95
CA LEU A 21 -0.13 -5.21 5.39
C LEU A 21 -0.64 -6.01 6.60
N LEU A 22 -0.52 -7.34 6.58
CA LEU A 22 -0.90 -8.18 7.71
C LEU A 22 -0.06 -7.88 8.96
N LEU A 23 1.25 -7.66 8.80
CA LEU A 23 2.12 -7.24 9.91
C LEU A 23 1.74 -5.86 10.44
N ALA A 24 1.42 -4.91 9.56
CA ALA A 24 0.97 -3.57 9.95
C ALA A 24 -0.37 -3.61 10.70
N LEU A 25 -1.31 -4.45 10.25
CA LEU A 25 -2.60 -4.67 10.92
C LEU A 25 -2.40 -5.31 12.30
N PHE A 26 -1.53 -6.32 12.40
CA PHE A 26 -1.17 -6.93 13.68
C PHE A 26 -0.58 -5.88 14.64
N TRP A 27 0.35 -5.07 14.17
CA TRP A 27 0.96 -4.00 14.95
C TRP A 27 -0.05 -2.93 15.37
N LEU A 28 -0.99 -2.59 14.49
CA LEU A 28 -2.10 -1.67 14.78
C LEU A 28 -3.01 -2.22 15.89
N LEU A 29 -3.36 -3.50 15.83
CA LEU A 29 -4.16 -4.17 16.86
C LEU A 29 -3.42 -4.22 18.20
N PHE A 30 -2.12 -4.54 18.19
CA PHE A 30 -1.29 -4.52 19.39
C PHE A 30 -1.26 -3.13 20.02
N ALA A 31 -0.98 -2.08 19.25
CA ALA A 31 -0.95 -0.71 19.74
C ALA A 31 -2.33 -0.24 20.24
N GLY A 32 -3.40 -0.57 19.52
CA GLY A 32 -4.77 -0.24 19.91
C GLY A 32 -5.17 -0.91 21.23
N THR A 33 -4.96 -2.22 21.34
CA THR A 33 -5.31 -2.98 22.56
C THR A 33 -4.47 -2.54 23.77
N GLY A 34 -3.19 -2.26 23.60
CA GLY A 34 -2.33 -1.69 24.65
C GLY A 34 -2.82 -0.34 25.15
N LEU A 35 -3.19 0.56 24.23
CA LEU A 35 -3.77 1.87 24.60
C LEU A 35 -5.05 1.72 25.43
N PHE A 36 -5.94 0.80 25.06
CA PHE A 36 -7.20 0.60 25.79
C PHE A 36 -7.02 -0.09 27.14
N ARG A 37 -6.08 -1.04 27.25
CA ARG A 37 -5.83 -1.83 28.46
C ARG A 37 -5.03 -1.05 29.50
N ASP A 38 -3.89 -0.50 29.08
CA ASP A 38 -2.91 0.09 29.99
C ASP A 38 -3.10 1.62 30.13
N ARG A 39 -3.86 2.24 29.21
CA ARG A 39 -4.14 3.69 29.17
C ARG A 39 -2.88 4.55 29.06
N GLU A 40 -1.79 3.98 28.58
CA GLU A 40 -0.53 4.69 28.38
C GLU A 40 -0.50 5.41 27.03
N LEU A 41 -0.13 6.70 27.06
CA LEU A 41 -0.01 7.53 25.85
C LEU A 41 1.10 7.07 24.90
N PHE A 42 2.05 6.27 25.38
CA PHE A 42 3.13 5.68 24.59
C PHE A 42 2.60 4.94 23.35
N TYR A 43 1.48 4.23 23.48
CA TYR A 43 0.88 3.49 22.37
C TYR A 43 0.38 4.38 21.22
N LEU A 44 0.10 5.67 21.46
CA LEU A 44 -0.28 6.61 20.39
C LEU A 44 0.83 6.81 19.37
N TRP A 45 2.10 6.74 19.80
CA TRP A 45 3.26 6.83 18.92
C TRP A 45 3.39 5.65 17.97
N HIS A 46 2.80 4.51 18.32
CA HIS A 46 2.72 3.33 17.46
C HIS A 46 1.48 3.34 16.57
N LEU A 47 0.35 3.85 17.09
CA LEU A 47 -0.93 3.82 16.40
C LEU A 47 -0.91 4.64 15.09
N GLY A 48 -0.34 5.85 15.12
CA GLY A 48 -0.28 6.74 13.96
C GLY A 48 0.47 6.12 12.77
N PRO A 49 1.74 5.70 12.93
CA PRO A 49 2.50 5.02 11.89
C PRO A 49 1.85 3.72 11.41
N ALA A 50 1.25 2.94 12.31
CA ALA A 50 0.57 1.70 11.96
C ALA A 50 -0.64 1.94 11.04
N LEU A 51 -1.46 2.95 11.37
CA LEU A 51 -2.59 3.37 10.53
C LEU A 51 -2.13 3.84 9.16
N LEU A 52 -1.10 4.68 9.11
CA LEU A 52 -0.55 5.17 7.85
C LEU A 52 -0.02 4.03 6.98
N ALA A 53 0.72 3.08 7.58
CA ALA A 53 1.22 1.91 6.87
C ALA A 53 0.07 1.07 6.30
N CYS A 54 -0.98 0.81 7.09
CA CYS A 54 -2.15 0.07 6.62
C CYS A 54 -2.83 0.76 5.43
N LEU A 55 -3.00 2.08 5.51
CA LEU A 55 -3.64 2.87 4.44
C LEU A 55 -2.82 2.80 3.15
N LEU A 56 -1.50 3.04 3.22
CA LEU A 56 -0.63 3.06 2.05
C LEU A 56 -0.49 1.67 1.41
N LEU A 57 -0.32 0.62 2.23
CA LEU A 57 -0.18 -0.74 1.73
C LEU A 57 -1.47 -1.23 1.09
N SER A 58 -2.63 -1.03 1.75
CA SER A 58 -3.92 -1.46 1.19
C SER A 58 -4.30 -0.72 -0.10
N ALA A 59 -4.02 0.58 -0.19
CA ALA A 59 -4.28 1.36 -1.40
C ALA A 59 -3.37 0.98 -2.58
N GLY A 60 -2.21 0.37 -2.30
CA GLY A 60 -1.22 -0.01 -3.30
C GLY A 60 -1.39 -1.40 -3.91
N LEU A 61 -2.26 -2.25 -3.35
CA LEU A 61 -2.46 -3.63 -3.82
C LEU A 61 -3.43 -3.70 -4.99
N PHE A 62 -3.03 -4.33 -6.09
CA PHE A 62 -3.89 -4.56 -7.25
C PHE A 62 -3.43 -5.78 -8.07
N THR A 63 -4.29 -6.24 -8.96
CA THR A 63 -3.98 -7.37 -9.85
C THR A 63 -4.05 -6.92 -11.29
N VAL A 64 -3.03 -7.27 -12.08
CA VAL A 64 -3.02 -7.09 -13.53
C VAL A 64 -3.40 -8.41 -14.19
N GLN A 65 -4.41 -8.40 -15.05
CA GLN A 65 -4.82 -9.58 -15.82
C GLN A 65 -3.96 -9.76 -17.07
N PRO A 66 -3.93 -10.97 -17.65
CA PRO A 66 -3.26 -11.20 -18.94
C PRO A 66 -3.84 -10.29 -20.03
N ASN A 67 -2.96 -9.72 -20.86
CA ASN A 67 -3.30 -8.76 -21.92
C ASN A 67 -3.88 -7.42 -21.45
N GLU A 68 -3.78 -7.11 -20.15
CA GLU A 68 -4.12 -5.80 -19.61
C GLU A 68 -2.88 -5.01 -19.18
N ALA A 69 -3.05 -3.70 -19.04
CA ALA A 69 -2.04 -2.82 -18.46
C ALA A 69 -2.72 -1.79 -17.57
N VAL A 70 -2.13 -1.53 -16.40
CA VAL A 70 -2.65 -0.54 -15.44
C VAL A 70 -1.79 0.72 -15.52
N ALA A 71 -2.42 1.84 -15.85
CA ALA A 71 -1.78 3.15 -15.80
C ALA A 71 -1.82 3.69 -14.36
N LEU A 72 -0.66 3.98 -13.80
CA LEU A 72 -0.53 4.55 -12.45
C LEU A 72 -0.57 6.07 -12.52
N VAL A 73 -1.41 6.64 -11.67
CA VAL A 73 -1.57 8.09 -11.52
C VAL A 73 -1.32 8.46 -10.07
N PHE A 74 -0.36 9.36 -9.85
CA PHE A 74 -0.07 9.91 -8.54
C PHE A 74 -0.38 11.40 -8.52
N LEU A 75 -1.31 11.82 -7.65
CA LEU A 75 -1.76 13.21 -7.54
C LEU A 75 -2.13 13.84 -8.89
N GLY A 76 -2.85 13.09 -9.73
CA GLY A 76 -3.31 13.54 -11.05
C GLY A 76 -2.24 13.53 -12.15
N ARG A 77 -1.01 13.07 -11.87
CA ARG A 77 0.06 12.94 -12.86
C ARG A 77 0.29 11.48 -13.21
N TYR A 78 0.42 11.18 -14.49
CA TYR A 78 0.87 9.87 -14.97
C TYR A 78 2.30 9.59 -14.47
N VAL A 79 2.50 8.47 -13.78
CA VAL A 79 3.80 8.09 -13.19
C VAL A 79 4.32 6.75 -13.72
N GLY A 80 3.66 6.17 -14.72
CA GLY A 80 4.08 4.95 -15.39
C GLY A 80 2.96 3.93 -15.49
N SER A 81 3.27 2.78 -16.07
CA SER A 81 2.33 1.67 -16.24
C SER A 81 2.92 0.34 -15.77
N VAL A 82 2.05 -0.60 -15.40
CA VAL A 82 2.41 -1.99 -15.10
C VAL A 82 1.73 -2.90 -16.11
N ARG A 83 2.54 -3.72 -16.80
CA ARG A 83 2.09 -4.64 -17.86
C ARG A 83 2.23 -6.12 -17.53
N GLU A 84 3.12 -6.49 -16.60
CA GLU A 84 3.23 -7.91 -16.27
C GLU A 84 2.06 -8.31 -15.37
N GLU A 85 1.41 -9.39 -15.78
CA GLU A 85 0.31 -10.03 -15.08
C GLU A 85 0.71 -10.48 -13.67
N GLY A 86 -0.29 -10.55 -12.80
CA GLY A 86 -0.12 -11.02 -11.43
C GLY A 86 -0.54 -9.99 -10.40
N PHE A 87 -0.23 -10.32 -9.15
CA PHE A 87 -0.59 -9.54 -7.97
C PHE A 87 0.58 -8.63 -7.57
N HIS A 88 0.33 -7.32 -7.53
CA HIS A 88 1.30 -6.26 -7.25
C HIS A 88 0.90 -5.46 -6.01
#